data_AF-A0A4W5L1K8-F1
#
_entry.id   AF-A0A4W5L1K8-F1
#
_cell.length_a   1.000
_cell.length_b   1.000
_cell.length_c   1.000
_cell.angle_alpha   90.00
_cell.angle_beta   90.00
_cell.angle_gamma   90.00
#
_symmetry.space_group_name_H-M   'P 1'
#
loop_
_entity.id
_entity.type
_entity.pdbx_description
1 polymer ?
#
loop_
_entity_poly.entity_id
_entity_poly.type
_entity_poly.pdbx_seq_one_letter_code
_entity_poly.pdbx_strand_id
1 'polypeptide(L)'
;KWTNPLLRRGSLSGSKSLRVDMSAAPPVGGGGSNTVCTLEAETGPCRASMPRWHFDMTTRKCVRFVYGGCAGNRNNFESEEYCMARATPNRPA
;
A
#
# COMPACT_ATOMS: atom_id res chain seq x y z
N LYS A 1 34.85 -12.35 -53.83
CA LYS A 1 33.63 -13.17 -54.00
C LYS A 1 33.16 -13.56 -52.61
N TRP A 2 32.03 -13.00 -52.20
CA TRP A 2 31.38 -13.23 -50.92
C TRP A 2 30.78 -14.63 -50.89
N THR A 3 31.19 -15.46 -49.94
CA THR A 3 30.36 -16.58 -49.49
C THR A 3 30.58 -16.76 -48.01
N ASN A 4 29.66 -16.25 -47.19
CA ASN A 4 29.43 -16.85 -45.88
C ASN A 4 27.98 -17.34 -45.85
N PRO A 5 27.76 -18.66 -45.81
CA PRO A 5 26.44 -19.26 -46.00
C PRO A 5 25.61 -19.12 -44.73
N LEU A 6 24.43 -18.50 -44.88
CA LEU A 6 23.34 -18.68 -43.93
C LEU A 6 23.04 -20.17 -43.79
N LEU A 7 22.99 -20.70 -42.57
CA LEU A 7 21.99 -21.69 -42.13
C LEU A 7 22.30 -22.15 -40.70
N ARG A 8 21.60 -21.56 -39.73
CA ARG A 8 20.80 -22.39 -38.83
C ARG A 8 19.67 -21.59 -38.21
N ARG A 9 18.51 -21.92 -38.76
CA ARG A 9 17.15 -21.74 -38.25
C ARG A 9 17.09 -21.67 -36.72
N GLY A 10 16.42 -20.62 -36.25
CA GLY A 10 15.36 -20.70 -35.25
C GLY A 10 15.74 -21.17 -33.85
N SER A 11 15.61 -20.25 -32.89
CA SER A 11 14.54 -20.39 -31.90
C SER A 11 14.33 -19.02 -31.28
N LEU A 12 13.14 -18.43 -31.45
CA LEU A 12 12.65 -17.42 -30.51
C LEU A 12 12.60 -18.12 -29.16
N SER A 13 13.68 -18.02 -28.38
CA SER A 13 13.70 -18.49 -27.01
C SER A 13 12.71 -17.61 -26.26
N GLY A 14 11.49 -18.14 -26.14
CA GLY A 14 10.38 -17.46 -25.54
C GLY A 14 10.80 -16.87 -24.21
N SER A 15 10.52 -15.60 -24.06
CA SER A 15 10.52 -14.90 -22.77
C SER A 15 9.70 -15.76 -21.81
N LYS A 16 10.36 -16.57 -21.00
CA LYS A 16 9.76 -17.16 -19.80
C LYS A 16 9.53 -15.97 -18.87
N SER A 17 8.44 -15.24 -19.10
CA SER A 17 7.81 -14.44 -18.07
C SER A 17 7.51 -15.41 -16.95
N LEU A 18 8.37 -15.40 -15.94
CA LEU A 18 8.11 -16.04 -14.67
C LEU A 18 6.79 -15.43 -14.20
N ARG A 19 5.71 -16.20 -14.27
CA ARG A 19 4.46 -15.82 -13.62
C ARG A 19 4.81 -15.74 -12.14
N VAL A 20 4.76 -14.54 -11.59
CA VAL A 20 4.71 -14.36 -10.15
C VAL A 20 3.37 -14.94 -9.72
N ASP A 21 3.37 -16.15 -9.18
CA ASP A 21 2.21 -16.72 -8.51
C ASP A 21 1.95 -15.87 -7.25
N MET A 22 1.14 -14.83 -7.43
CA MET A 22 0.56 -13.96 -6.40
C MET A 22 -0.54 -14.74 -5.65
N SER A 23 -0.20 -15.89 -5.09
CA SER A 23 -1.18 -16.81 -4.49
C SER A 23 -1.10 -16.88 -2.96
N ALA A 24 -0.44 -15.92 -2.30
CA ALA A 24 -0.39 -15.87 -0.84
C ALA A 24 -0.23 -14.46 -0.23
N ALA A 25 -0.75 -13.43 -0.88
CA ALA A 25 -1.14 -12.22 -0.14
C ALA A 25 -2.64 -12.31 0.14
N PRO A 26 -3.12 -12.13 1.40
CA PRO A 26 -4.54 -11.91 1.61
C PRO A 26 -4.98 -10.75 0.72
N PRO A 27 -6.23 -10.75 0.20
CA PRO A 27 -6.71 -9.64 -0.60
C PRO A 27 -6.67 -8.38 0.26
N VAL A 28 -5.63 -7.56 0.11
CA VAL A 28 -5.66 -6.17 0.56
C VAL A 28 -6.66 -5.50 -0.37
N GLY A 29 -7.91 -5.52 0.06
CA GLY A 29 -9.08 -5.05 -0.68
C GLY A 29 -8.77 -3.75 -1.42
N GLY A 30 -8.94 -3.82 -2.73
CA GLY A 30 -8.81 -2.66 -3.61
C GLY A 30 -9.92 -1.64 -3.38
N GLY A 31 -9.59 -0.39 -3.72
CA GLY A 31 -10.57 0.60 -4.16
C GLY A 31 -11.04 1.61 -3.10
N GLY A 32 -10.69 2.88 -3.31
CA GLY A 32 -11.48 4.03 -2.89
C GLY A 32 -11.17 4.59 -1.50
N SER A 33 -10.50 5.75 -1.51
CA SER A 33 -10.31 6.83 -0.53
C SER A 33 -10.89 6.82 0.90
N ASN A 34 -11.84 5.96 1.29
CA ASN A 34 -12.41 5.92 2.64
C ASN A 34 -12.22 4.60 3.39
N THR A 35 -11.87 3.50 2.70
CA THR A 35 -11.64 2.20 3.37
C THR A 35 -10.39 2.20 4.24
N VAL A 36 -9.45 3.10 3.98
CA VAL A 36 -8.28 3.31 4.83
C VAL A 36 -8.70 3.78 6.22
N CYS A 37 -9.66 4.69 6.29
CA CYS A 37 -10.07 5.35 7.52
C CYS A 37 -10.94 4.45 8.41
N THR A 38 -11.35 3.28 7.92
CA THR A 38 -12.05 2.24 8.69
C THR A 38 -11.12 1.19 9.29
N LEU A 39 -9.81 1.25 9.01
CA LEU A 39 -8.83 0.33 9.58
C LEU A 39 -8.50 0.73 11.01
N GLU A 40 -8.22 -0.23 11.88
CA GLU A 40 -7.71 0.03 13.23
C GLU A 40 -6.30 0.64 13.19
N ALA A 41 -5.90 1.34 14.25
CA ALA A 41 -4.54 1.83 14.39
C ALA A 41 -3.53 0.67 14.56
N GLU A 42 -2.44 0.69 13.80
CA GLU A 42 -1.45 -0.39 13.84
C GLU A 42 -0.05 0.16 14.15
N THR A 43 0.45 -0.18 15.35
CA THR A 43 1.80 0.18 15.79
C THR A 43 2.87 -0.57 14.99
N GLY A 44 2.60 -1.80 14.58
CA GLY A 44 3.57 -2.67 13.92
C GLY A 44 4.63 -3.24 14.90
N PRO A 45 5.56 -4.07 14.41
CA PRO A 45 6.51 -4.81 15.24
C PRO A 45 7.76 -4.02 15.64
N CYS A 46 8.05 -2.91 14.96
CA CYS A 46 9.18 -2.05 15.29
C CYS A 46 8.92 -1.26 16.59
N ARG A 47 10.00 -0.78 17.23
CA ARG A 47 9.95 -0.19 18.58
C ARG A 47 10.29 1.31 18.62
N ALA A 48 10.19 2.01 17.48
CA ALA A 48 10.27 3.47 17.52
C ALA A 48 9.02 4.05 18.19
N SER A 49 9.15 5.24 18.78
CA SER A 49 8.00 5.97 19.33
C SER A 49 7.70 7.16 18.42
N MET A 50 6.88 6.92 17.40
CA MET A 50 6.51 7.95 16.42
C MET A 50 5.05 8.38 16.64
N PRO A 51 4.78 9.60 17.12
CA PRO A 51 3.41 10.08 17.26
C PRO A 51 2.78 10.24 15.89
N ARG A 52 1.64 9.58 15.68
CA ARG A 52 0.87 9.60 14.44
C ARG A 52 -0.61 9.73 14.75
N TRP A 53 -1.40 9.99 13.71
CA TRP A 53 -2.84 10.17 13.77
C TRP A 53 -3.54 9.06 12.98
N HIS A 54 -4.62 8.53 13.52
CA HIS A 54 -5.52 7.65 12.79
C HIS A 54 -6.95 8.13 12.95
N PHE A 55 -7.82 7.80 12.00
CA PHE A 55 -9.24 8.05 12.13
C PHE A 55 -9.88 6.95 12.96
N ASP A 56 -10.62 7.33 14.01
CA ASP A 56 -11.46 6.45 14.79
C ASP A 56 -12.91 6.59 14.31
N MET A 57 -13.44 5.53 13.70
CA MET A 57 -14.81 5.47 13.20
C MET A 57 -15.86 5.54 14.30
N THR A 58 -15.54 5.09 15.51
CA THR A 58 -16.47 5.06 16.66
C THR A 58 -16.76 6.48 17.13
N THR A 59 -15.70 7.27 17.29
CA THR A 59 -15.82 8.68 17.72
C THR A 59 -15.94 9.65 16.55
N ARG A 60 -15.70 9.19 15.32
CA ARG A 60 -15.61 9.98 14.08
C ARG A 60 -14.61 11.13 14.18
N LYS A 61 -13.46 10.87 14.79
CA LYS A 61 -12.39 11.85 15.03
C LYS A 61 -11.03 11.26 14.69
N CYS A 62 -10.09 12.13 14.34
CA CYS A 62 -8.68 11.75 14.29
C CYS A 62 -8.09 11.77 15.69
N VAL A 63 -7.49 10.66 16.10
CA VAL A 63 -6.89 10.50 17.43
C VAL A 63 -5.42 10.08 17.30
N ARG A 64 -4.62 10.45 18.30
CA ARG A 64 -3.18 10.16 18.31
C ARG A 64 -2.91 8.73 18.75
N PHE A 65 -1.94 8.08 18.11
CA PHE A 65 -1.39 6.80 18.51
C PHE A 65 0.13 6.77 18.32
N VAL A 66 0.78 5.74 18.86
CA VAL A 66 2.21 5.52 18.67
C VAL A 66 2.43 4.50 17.56
N TYR A 67 3.13 4.93 16.52
CA TYR A 67 3.58 4.06 15.44
C TYR A 67 5.02 3.58 15.71
N GLY A 68 5.23 2.28 15.56
CA GLY A 68 6.50 1.59 15.80
C GLY A 68 7.57 1.87 14.75
N GLY A 69 7.20 2.48 13.62
CA GLY A 69 8.13 2.87 12.54
C GLY A 69 8.19 1.89 11.36
N CYS A 70 7.56 0.71 11.45
CA CYS A 70 7.46 -0.21 10.32
C CYS A 70 6.17 -1.04 10.34
N ALA A 71 5.78 -1.53 9.16
CA ALA A 71 4.67 -2.47 8.93
C ALA A 71 3.34 -2.09 9.61
N GLY A 72 3.00 -0.79 9.64
CA GLY A 72 1.65 -0.34 9.97
C GLY A 72 0.77 -0.26 8.71
N ASN A 73 -0.52 -0.04 8.91
CA ASN A 73 -1.46 0.18 7.81
C ASN A 73 -1.55 1.66 7.39
N ARG A 74 -2.46 1.94 6.44
CA ARG A 74 -2.62 3.27 5.84
C ARG A 74 -3.42 4.26 6.69
N ASN A 75 -4.11 3.83 7.76
CA ASN A 75 -4.75 4.72 8.73
C ASN A 75 -3.69 5.29 9.69
N ASN A 76 -2.72 5.98 9.11
CA ASN A 76 -1.54 6.48 9.79
C ASN A 76 -1.11 7.76 9.08
N PHE A 77 -1.32 8.88 9.76
CA PHE A 77 -1.15 10.22 9.23
C PHE A 77 -0.24 11.04 10.14
N GLU A 78 0.49 11.99 9.56
CA GLU A 78 1.44 12.83 10.30
C GLU A 78 0.77 13.99 11.03
N SER A 79 -0.37 14.45 10.53
CA SER A 79 -1.15 15.53 11.13
C SER A 79 -2.63 15.19 11.27
N GLU A 80 -3.28 15.83 12.23
CA GLU A 80 -4.71 15.71 12.46
C GLU A 80 -5.50 16.25 11.26
N GLU A 81 -5.06 17.37 10.69
CA GLU A 81 -5.71 18.02 9.55
C GLU A 81 -5.69 17.11 8.32
N TYR A 82 -4.56 16.44 8.07
CA TYR A 82 -4.43 15.52 6.95
C TYR A 82 -5.29 14.27 7.15
N CYS A 83 -5.33 13.75 8.37
CA CYS A 83 -6.21 12.64 8.74
C CYS A 83 -7.68 13.02 8.49
N MET A 84 -8.13 14.18 8.97
CA MET A 84 -9.51 14.64 8.83
C MET A 84 -9.86 14.92 7.37
N ALA A 85 -8.98 15.58 6.61
CA ALA A 85 -9.19 15.85 5.19
C ALA A 85 -9.32 14.57 4.36
N ARG A 86 -8.67 13.49 4.78
CA ARG A 86 -8.69 12.20 4.06
C ARG A 86 -9.86 11.30 4.47
N ALA A 87 -10.34 11.41 5.71
CA ALA A 87 -11.42 10.59 6.26
C ALA A 87 -12.81 11.23 6.20
N THR A 88 -12.89 12.56 6.11
CA THR A 88 -14.16 13.27 6.03
C THR A 88 -14.43 13.73 4.59
N PRO A 89 -15.40 13.15 3.88
CA PRO A 89 -15.73 13.57 2.51
C PRO A 89 -16.52 14.89 2.46
N ASN A 90 -16.91 15.45 3.60
CA ASN A 90 -17.62 16.72 3.67
C ASN A 90 -17.48 17.32 5.06
N ARG A 91 -16.70 18.40 5.17
CA ARG A 91 -16.67 19.23 6.38
C ARG A 91 -17.64 20.39 6.16
N PRO A 92 -18.65 20.62 7.02
CA PRO A 92 -19.41 21.86 6.97
C PRO A 92 -18.47 23.01 7.35
N ALA A 93 -18.54 24.09 6.56
CA ALA A 93 -17.75 25.31 6.72
C ALA A 93 -17.81 25.89 8.13
#